data_AF-A0AAE3YRU6-F1
#
_entry.id   AF-A0AAE3YRU6-F1
#
_cell.length_a   1.000
_cell.length_b   1.000
_cell.length_c   1.000
_cell.angle_alpha   90.00
_cell.angle_beta   90.00
_cell.angle_gamma   90.00
#
_symmetry.space_group_name_H-M   'P 1'
#
loop_
_entity.id
_entity.type
_entity.pdbx_description
1 polymer ?
#
loop_
_entity_poly.entity_id
_entity_poly.type
_entity_poly.pdbx_seq_one_letter_code
_entity_poly.pdbx_strand_id
1 'polypeptide(L)'
;MSPTDSQLQRYQQSLTRLLAAFDYAQVVYNRRHAGRLSGSPRHVQVMIYGAVAGLPVTVAVECRQQNRPVGIASVDHFVAKLEDIGADRGILYSCAGFTAPATSRAAHTHDPAVLAVSFIPHPRLIPRQRRTGPGPLADLIGELDYAAFLRYPAVHQPH
;
A
#
# COMPACT_ATOMS: atom_id res chain seq x y z
N MET A 1 2.45 24.26 12.41
CA MET A 1 2.25 23.51 11.15
C MET A 1 0.82 23.00 11.14
N SER A 2 0.09 23.15 10.04
CA SER A 2 -1.28 22.65 9.91
C SER A 2 -1.27 21.12 9.97
N PRO A 3 -2.29 20.45 10.55
CA PRO A 3 -2.36 18.99 10.57
C PRO A 3 -2.20 18.36 9.18
N THR A 4 -2.78 18.98 8.15
CA THR A 4 -2.72 18.56 6.74
C THR A 4 -1.30 18.61 6.17
N ASP A 5 -0.54 19.66 6.49
CA ASP A 5 0.84 19.83 6.01
C ASP A 5 1.74 18.70 6.56
N SER A 6 1.49 18.26 7.79
CA SER A 6 2.25 17.17 8.41
C SER A 6 1.95 15.80 7.82
N GLN A 7 0.71 15.53 7.40
CA GLN A 7 0.35 14.26 6.76
C GLN A 7 0.89 14.17 5.34
N LEU A 8 0.84 15.27 4.59
CA LEU A 8 1.44 15.34 3.26
C LEU A 8 2.96 15.09 3.34
N GLN A 9 3.63 15.72 4.31
CA GLN A 9 5.07 15.51 4.52
C GLN A 9 5.40 14.05 4.86
N ARG A 10 4.60 13.40 5.73
CA ARG A 10 4.76 11.96 6.04
C ARG A 10 4.56 11.08 4.82
N TYR A 11 3.54 11.38 4.00
CA TYR A 11 3.31 10.68 2.73
C TYR A 11 4.52 10.82 1.80
N GLN A 12 5.03 12.04 1.61
CA GLN A 12 6.21 12.30 0.77
C GLN A 12 7.45 11.57 1.28
N GLN A 13 7.78 11.65 2.58
CA GLN A 13 8.92 10.93 3.15
C GLN A 13 8.78 9.42 3.04
N SER A 14 7.58 8.88 3.22
CA SER A 14 7.32 7.46 3.05
C SER A 14 7.47 7.03 1.58
N LEU A 15 6.97 7.84 0.64
CA LEU A 15 7.15 7.59 -0.79
C LEU A 15 8.62 7.68 -1.19
N THR A 16 9.39 8.62 -0.63
CA THR A 16 10.86 8.68 -0.85
C THR A 16 11.56 7.42 -0.39
N ARG A 17 11.23 6.91 0.82
CA ARG A 17 11.80 5.64 1.32
C ARG A 17 11.39 4.45 0.47
N LEU A 18 10.15 4.42 -0.01
CA LEU A 18 9.70 3.41 -0.96
C LEU A 18 10.52 3.45 -2.25
N LEU A 19 10.71 4.64 -2.84
CA LEU A 19 11.44 4.79 -4.09
C LEU A 19 12.93 4.45 -3.95
N ALA A 20 13.52 4.70 -2.78
CA ALA A 20 14.90 4.31 -2.47
C ALA A 20 15.10 2.78 -2.44
N ALA A 21 14.04 1.99 -2.25
CA ALA A 21 14.12 0.53 -2.24
C ALA A 21 14.24 -0.10 -3.64
N PHE A 22 14.10 0.68 -4.71
CA PHE A 22 14.23 0.23 -6.10
C PHE A 22 15.64 0.46 -6.64
N ASP A 23 16.13 -0.47 -7.47
CA ASP A 23 17.36 -0.30 -8.24
C ASP A 23 17.18 0.82 -9.27
N TYR A 24 16.02 0.84 -9.91
CA TYR A 24 15.52 1.90 -10.78
C TYR A 24 14.00 1.95 -10.71
N ALA A 25 13.43 3.14 -10.88
CA ALA A 25 11.99 3.34 -10.84
C ALA A 25 11.53 4.38 -11.86
N GLN A 26 10.57 4.02 -12.71
CA GLN A 26 9.75 4.94 -13.47
C GLN A 26 8.45 5.17 -12.72
N VAL A 27 8.19 6.43 -12.36
CA VAL A 27 7.01 6.82 -11.60
C VAL A 27 6.03 7.57 -12.50
N VAL A 28 4.76 7.15 -12.46
CA VAL A 28 3.66 7.75 -13.21
C VAL A 28 2.57 8.18 -12.23
N TYR A 29 2.19 9.45 -12.27
CA TYR A 29 1.21 10.03 -11.35
C TYR A 29 -0.16 10.21 -12.03
N ASN A 30 -1.24 10.01 -11.26
CA ASN A 30 -2.63 10.34 -11.59
C ASN A 30 -3.07 9.92 -13.00
N ARG A 31 -2.77 8.67 -13.37
CA ARG A 31 -3.06 8.13 -14.70
C ARG A 31 -4.18 7.10 -14.65
N ARG A 32 -4.93 6.99 -15.75
CA ARG A 32 -5.85 5.89 -15.99
C ARG A 32 -5.11 4.76 -16.72
N HIS A 33 -5.24 3.54 -16.19
CA HIS A 33 -4.73 2.32 -16.79
C HIS A 33 -5.90 1.49 -17.31
N ALA A 34 -5.74 0.86 -18.47
CA ALA A 34 -6.76 -0.06 -18.96
C ALA A 34 -6.89 -1.26 -18.00
N GLY A 35 -8.11 -1.59 -17.60
CA GLY A 35 -8.39 -2.82 -16.89
C GLY A 35 -8.22 -4.01 -17.84
N ARG A 36 -7.25 -4.88 -17.55
CA ARG A 36 -6.94 -6.11 -18.29
C ARG A 36 -8.05 -7.13 -18.16
N LEU A 37 -8.77 -7.15 -17.03
CA LEU A 37 -9.85 -8.09 -16.75
C LEU A 37 -11.21 -7.48 -17.09
N SER A 38 -11.44 -6.23 -16.68
CA SER A 38 -12.75 -5.58 -16.83
C SER A 38 -12.93 -4.79 -18.13
N GLY A 39 -11.85 -4.53 -18.89
CA GLY A 39 -11.82 -3.60 -20.02
C GLY A 39 -12.02 -2.13 -19.62
N SER A 40 -12.30 -1.84 -18.34
CA SER A 40 -12.67 -0.51 -17.87
C SER A 40 -11.45 0.28 -17.37
N PRO A 41 -11.31 1.57 -17.71
CA PRO A 41 -10.16 2.35 -17.25
C PRO A 41 -10.16 2.59 -15.73
N ARG A 42 -9.07 2.21 -15.05
CA ARG A 42 -8.86 2.39 -13.60
C ARG A 42 -7.93 3.57 -13.32
N HIS A 43 -8.34 4.49 -12.46
CA HIS A 43 -7.46 5.55 -11.96
C HIS A 43 -6.54 5.03 -10.85
N VAL A 44 -5.25 5.38 -10.94
CA VAL A 44 -4.21 5.07 -9.97
C VAL A 44 -3.47 6.37 -9.62
N GLN A 45 -3.24 6.62 -8.33
CA GLN A 45 -2.60 7.86 -7.88
C GLN A 45 -1.11 7.86 -8.19
N VAL A 46 -0.41 6.76 -7.91
CA VAL A 46 0.98 6.55 -8.32
C VAL A 46 1.15 5.12 -8.82
N MET A 47 1.75 4.97 -9.98
CA MET A 47 2.19 3.70 -10.53
C MET A 47 3.71 3.73 -10.64
N ILE A 48 4.37 2.71 -10.13
CA ILE A 48 5.83 2.57 -10.13
C ILE A 48 6.16 1.32 -10.93
N TYR A 49 6.97 1.49 -11.97
CA TYR A 49 7.57 0.39 -12.73
C TYR A 49 9.05 0.39 -12.43
N GLY A 50 9.58 -0.71 -11.90
CA GLY A 50 10.99 -0.74 -11.51
C GLY A 50 11.52 -2.14 -11.33
N ALA A 51 12.67 -2.24 -10.67
CA ALA A 51 13.22 -3.51 -10.21
C ALA A 51 13.75 -3.40 -8.79
N VAL A 52 13.77 -4.53 -8.08
CA VAL A 52 14.41 -4.68 -6.77
C VAL A 52 15.28 -5.93 -6.81
N ALA A 53 16.58 -5.77 -6.52
CA ALA A 53 17.56 -6.85 -6.64
C ALA A 53 17.55 -7.50 -8.05
N GLY A 54 17.39 -6.69 -9.09
CA GLY A 54 17.37 -7.11 -10.50
C GLY A 54 16.06 -7.74 -10.97
N LEU A 55 15.07 -7.94 -10.10
CA LEU A 55 13.77 -8.51 -10.46
C LEU A 55 12.74 -7.40 -10.75
N PRO A 56 12.05 -7.43 -11.90
CA PRO A 56 11.06 -6.41 -12.22
C PRO A 56 9.86 -6.50 -11.27
N VAL A 57 9.35 -5.34 -10.86
CA VAL A 57 8.16 -5.24 -10.02
C VAL A 57 7.37 -3.98 -10.37
N THR A 58 6.06 -4.15 -10.44
CA THR A 58 5.08 -3.10 -10.68
C THR A 58 4.27 -2.84 -9.42
N VAL A 59 4.24 -1.59 -8.96
CA VAL A 59 3.60 -1.20 -7.71
C VAL A 59 2.58 -0.10 -7.95
N ALA A 60 1.35 -0.31 -7.52
CA ALA A 60 0.37 0.76 -7.46
C ALA A 60 0.26 1.31 -6.02
N VAL A 61 0.15 2.62 -5.90
CA VAL A 61 0.02 3.30 -4.61
C VAL A 61 -1.26 4.12 -4.61
N GLU A 62 -1.99 4.04 -3.50
CA GLU A 62 -3.12 4.92 -3.21
C GLU A 62 -3.06 5.46 -1.79
N CYS A 63 -3.56 6.68 -1.60
CA CYS A 63 -3.71 7.33 -0.32
C CYS A 63 -5.19 7.66 -0.06
N ARG A 64 -5.69 7.20 1.10
CA ARG A 64 -7.03 7.46 1.61
C ARG A 64 -6.98 8.58 2.65
N GLN A 65 -7.52 9.74 2.27
CA GLN A 65 -7.57 10.95 3.12
C GLN A 65 -8.90 11.08 3.87
N GLN A 66 -9.56 9.96 4.19
CA GLN A 66 -10.85 9.98 4.88
C GLN A 66 -10.65 10.17 6.38
N ASN A 67 -11.66 10.71 7.07
CA ASN A 67 -11.67 10.89 8.53
C ASN A 67 -11.95 9.59 9.32
N ARG A 68 -12.28 8.49 8.63
CA ARG A 68 -12.61 7.20 9.24
C ARG A 68 -11.58 6.14 8.85
N PRO A 69 -11.29 5.16 9.74
CA PRO A 69 -10.42 4.05 9.40
C PRO A 69 -10.89 3.28 8.16
N VAL A 70 -9.94 2.83 7.36
CA VAL A 70 -10.18 2.01 6.18
C VAL A 70 -10.63 0.61 6.60
N GLY A 71 -11.74 0.13 6.02
CA GLY A 71 -12.31 -1.20 6.28
C GLY A 71 -11.98 -2.23 5.20
N ILE A 72 -12.40 -3.49 5.41
CA ILE A 72 -12.13 -4.63 4.52
C ILE A 72 -12.55 -4.34 3.06
N ALA A 73 -13.76 -3.81 2.85
CA ALA A 73 -14.27 -3.55 1.51
C ALA A 73 -13.38 -2.60 0.68
N SER A 74 -12.67 -1.67 1.34
CA SER A 74 -11.72 -0.80 0.66
C SER A 74 -10.43 -1.51 0.29
N VAL A 75 -9.97 -2.46 1.12
CA VAL A 75 -8.84 -3.33 0.82
C VAL A 75 -9.20 -4.24 -0.36
N ASP A 76 -10.35 -4.89 -0.33
CA ASP A 76 -10.81 -5.77 -1.43
C ASP A 76 -10.96 -5.01 -2.74
N HIS A 77 -11.52 -3.80 -2.70
CA HIS A 77 -11.60 -2.95 -3.90
C HIS A 77 -10.21 -2.60 -4.44
N PHE A 78 -9.24 -2.35 -3.56
CA PHE A 78 -7.87 -2.08 -3.97
C PHE A 78 -7.22 -3.32 -4.58
N VAL A 79 -7.36 -4.50 -3.96
CA VAL A 79 -6.86 -5.78 -4.51
C VAL A 79 -7.45 -6.04 -5.90
N ALA A 80 -8.77 -5.97 -6.05
CA ALA A 80 -9.41 -6.16 -7.36
C ALA A 80 -8.93 -5.14 -8.40
N LYS A 81 -8.60 -3.90 -7.98
CA LYS A 81 -8.00 -2.91 -8.88
C LYS A 81 -6.59 -3.32 -9.30
N LEU A 82 -5.75 -3.79 -8.38
CA LEU A 82 -4.39 -4.24 -8.67
C LEU A 82 -4.38 -5.41 -9.66
N GLU A 83 -5.25 -6.40 -9.46
CA GLU A 83 -5.46 -7.52 -10.38
C GLU A 83 -5.86 -7.01 -11.76
N ASP A 84 -6.83 -6.11 -11.82
CA ASP A 84 -7.36 -5.57 -13.08
C ASP A 84 -6.31 -4.76 -13.84
N ILE A 85 -5.44 -3.98 -13.18
CA ILE A 85 -4.35 -3.25 -13.86
C ILE A 85 -3.07 -4.10 -14.04
N GLY A 86 -3.04 -5.30 -13.47
CA GLY A 86 -1.90 -6.21 -13.39
C GLY A 86 -0.67 -5.58 -12.74
N ALA A 87 -0.86 -4.99 -11.56
CA ALA A 87 0.22 -4.60 -10.68
C ALA A 87 0.59 -5.77 -9.77
N ASP A 88 1.88 -6.00 -9.55
CA ASP A 88 2.35 -7.09 -8.68
C ASP A 88 2.07 -6.75 -7.21
N ARG A 89 2.19 -5.48 -6.84
CA ARG A 89 2.09 -5.01 -5.46
C ARG A 89 1.21 -3.77 -5.32
N GLY A 90 0.63 -3.64 -4.14
CA GLY A 90 -0.13 -2.46 -3.75
C GLY A 90 0.34 -1.87 -2.43
N ILE A 91 0.44 -0.55 -2.36
CA ILE A 91 0.59 0.17 -1.09
C ILE A 91 -0.63 1.06 -0.90
N LEU A 92 -1.35 0.81 0.19
CA LEU A 92 -2.52 1.58 0.58
C LEU A 92 -2.20 2.41 1.81
N TYR A 93 -2.06 3.71 1.63
CA TYR A 93 -1.88 4.68 2.70
C TYR A 93 -3.23 5.13 3.27
N SER A 94 -3.27 5.40 4.58
CA SER A 94 -4.43 5.98 5.26
C SER A 94 -4.06 7.05 6.28
N CYS A 95 -4.69 8.21 6.18
CA CYS A 95 -4.58 9.29 7.16
C CYS A 95 -5.28 8.96 8.49
N ALA A 96 -6.32 8.10 8.47
CA ALA A 96 -7.09 7.70 9.64
C ALA A 96 -6.81 6.25 10.09
N GLY A 97 -5.81 5.60 9.49
CA GLY A 97 -5.45 4.21 9.75
C GLY A 97 -6.45 3.19 9.17
N PHE A 98 -6.40 1.96 9.70
CA PHE A 98 -7.16 0.81 9.25
C PHE A 98 -7.90 0.16 10.43
N THR A 99 -9.02 -0.50 10.14
CA THR A 99 -9.60 -1.42 11.13
C THR A 99 -8.72 -2.67 11.25
N ALA A 100 -8.73 -3.33 12.41
CA ALA A 100 -7.94 -4.56 12.61
C ALA A 100 -8.25 -5.66 11.57
N PRO A 101 -9.53 -5.91 11.20
CA PRO A 101 -9.84 -6.85 10.12
C PRO A 101 -9.30 -6.41 8.75
N ALA A 102 -9.23 -5.11 8.45
CA ALA A 102 -8.66 -4.61 7.20
C ALA A 102 -7.14 -4.79 7.15
N THR A 103 -6.43 -4.53 8.26
CA THR A 103 -5.00 -4.82 8.39
C THR A 103 -4.73 -6.31 8.17
N SER A 104 -5.51 -7.18 8.84
CA SER A 104 -5.38 -8.63 8.69
C SER A 104 -5.64 -9.05 7.24
N ARG A 105 -6.69 -8.51 6.60
CA ARG A 105 -7.01 -8.80 5.20
C ARG A 105 -5.87 -8.43 4.25
N ALA A 106 -5.26 -7.25 4.42
CA ALA A 106 -4.12 -6.81 3.62
C ALA A 106 -2.90 -7.73 3.81
N ALA A 107 -2.54 -8.04 5.06
CA ALA A 107 -1.37 -8.86 5.39
C ALA A 107 -1.43 -10.31 4.85
N HIS A 108 -2.63 -10.86 4.62
CA HIS A 108 -2.84 -12.19 4.05
C HIS A 108 -3.19 -12.16 2.55
N THR A 109 -2.96 -11.04 1.87
CA THR A 109 -3.06 -10.98 0.39
C THR A 109 -1.67 -11.15 -0.19
N HIS A 110 -1.49 -12.13 -1.07
CA HIS A 110 -0.15 -12.51 -1.57
C HIS A 110 0.04 -12.26 -3.08
N ASP A 111 -1.05 -12.27 -3.85
CA ASP A 111 -1.01 -12.05 -5.29
C ASP A 111 -2.30 -11.36 -5.76
N PRO A 112 -2.29 -10.03 -5.96
CA PRO A 112 -1.19 -9.10 -5.70
C PRO A 112 -1.02 -8.80 -4.21
N ALA A 113 0.21 -8.70 -3.70
CA ALA A 113 0.44 -8.43 -2.27
C ALA A 113 0.17 -6.97 -1.90
N VAL A 114 -0.38 -6.74 -0.70
CA VAL A 114 -0.79 -5.40 -0.24
C VAL A 114 -0.14 -5.03 1.10
N LEU A 115 0.46 -3.84 1.13
CA LEU A 115 0.94 -3.20 2.35
C LEU A 115 -0.01 -2.06 2.78
N ALA A 116 -0.57 -2.17 3.98
CA ALA A 116 -1.41 -1.13 4.59
C ALA A 116 -0.57 -0.22 5.50
N VAL A 117 -0.47 1.07 5.18
CA VAL A 117 0.42 2.03 5.86
C VAL A 117 -0.37 3.18 6.48
N SER A 118 -0.12 3.47 7.77
CA SER A 118 -0.87 4.49 8.51
C SER A 118 -0.02 5.72 8.87
N PHE A 119 -0.58 6.94 8.77
CA PHE A 119 0.13 8.18 9.13
C PHE A 119 -0.10 8.67 10.56
N ILE A 120 -1.09 8.11 11.28
CA ILE A 120 -1.37 8.46 12.67
C ILE A 120 -0.73 7.43 13.62
N PRO A 121 0.17 7.82 14.54
CA PRO A 121 0.52 6.98 15.67
C PRO A 121 -0.75 6.80 16.51
N HIS A 122 -1.22 5.58 16.71
CA HIS A 122 -2.50 5.30 17.39
C HIS A 122 -2.49 5.74 18.86
N PRO A 123 -3.35 6.69 19.31
CA PRO A 123 -3.54 6.95 20.74
C PRO A 123 -4.96 6.63 21.22
N ARG A 124 -5.87 6.14 20.36
CA ARG A 124 -7.28 5.87 20.74
C ARG A 124 -7.84 4.61 20.09
N LEU A 125 -7.25 3.46 20.42
CA LEU A 125 -8.03 2.22 20.40
C LEU A 125 -8.90 2.23 21.65
N ILE A 126 -10.23 2.28 21.46
CA ILE A 126 -11.20 2.01 22.52
C ILE A 126 -10.85 0.63 23.12
N PRO A 127 -10.80 0.45 24.46
CA PRO A 127 -10.07 -0.65 25.12
C PRO A 127 -10.59 -2.08 24.88
N ARG A 128 -11.48 -2.34 23.92
CA ARG A 128 -12.23 -3.61 23.84
C ARG A 128 -11.82 -4.59 22.75
N GLN A 129 -10.86 -4.27 21.87
CA GLN A 129 -10.41 -5.22 20.85
C GLN A 129 -8.90 -5.46 20.93
N ARG A 130 -8.52 -6.39 21.81
CA ARG A 130 -7.22 -7.07 21.79
C ARG A 130 -7.23 -8.13 20.67
N ARG A 131 -6.07 -8.29 20.04
CA ARG A 131 -5.64 -9.32 19.06
C ARG A 131 -5.80 -8.97 17.58
N THR A 132 -5.15 -7.90 17.13
CA THR A 132 -4.30 -7.79 15.91
C THR A 132 -3.94 -6.33 15.71
N GLY A 133 -2.64 -6.03 15.64
CA GLY A 133 -2.11 -4.68 15.72
C GLY A 133 -2.43 -3.82 14.49
N PRO A 134 -2.22 -2.49 14.59
CA PRO A 134 -2.33 -1.60 13.45
C PRO A 134 -1.27 -1.96 12.41
N GLY A 135 -1.59 -1.81 11.12
CA GLY A 135 -0.59 -1.91 10.05
C GLY A 135 0.57 -0.95 10.33
N PRO A 136 1.78 -1.21 9.79
CA PRO A 136 2.96 -0.47 10.16
C PRO A 136 2.78 1.04 9.97
N LEU A 137 3.26 1.81 10.94
CA LEU A 137 3.25 3.27 10.87
C LEU A 137 4.22 3.71 9.79
N ALA A 138 3.82 4.65 8.94
CA ALA A 138 4.65 5.15 7.85
C ALA A 138 6.04 5.59 8.33
N ASP A 139 6.12 6.21 9.50
CA ASP A 139 7.36 6.71 10.10
C ASP A 139 8.32 5.57 10.50
N LEU A 140 7.80 4.37 10.74
CA LEU A 140 8.56 3.19 11.16
C LEU A 140 8.95 2.25 10.02
N ILE A 141 8.42 2.43 8.81
CA ILE A 141 8.77 1.60 7.65
C ILE A 141 10.04 2.17 7.03
N GLY A 142 11.14 1.44 7.16
CA GLY A 142 12.42 1.77 6.54
C GLY A 142 12.48 1.34 5.07
N GLU A 143 13.56 1.74 4.41
CA GLU A 143 13.88 1.29 3.05
C GLU A 143 13.99 -0.24 2.96
N LEU A 144 14.61 -0.89 3.96
CA LEU A 144 14.75 -2.35 4.00
C LEU A 144 13.41 -3.07 4.16
N ASP A 145 12.45 -2.49 4.88
CA ASP A 145 11.10 -3.04 5.02
C ASP A 145 10.36 -2.97 3.67
N TYR A 146 10.49 -1.85 2.96
CA TYR A 146 9.97 -1.73 1.59
C TYR A 146 10.66 -2.71 0.65
N ALA A 147 11.98 -2.81 0.67
CA ALA A 147 12.72 -3.75 -0.15
C ALA A 147 12.27 -5.19 0.14
N ALA A 148 12.06 -5.58 1.40
CA ALA A 148 11.55 -6.90 1.76
C ALA A 148 10.14 -7.15 1.23
N PHE A 149 9.22 -6.18 1.32
CA PHE A 149 7.87 -6.29 0.78
C PHE A 149 7.85 -6.39 -0.76
N LEU A 150 8.74 -5.65 -1.42
CA LEU A 150 8.87 -5.63 -2.88
C LEU A 150 9.58 -6.88 -3.42
N ARG A 151 10.45 -7.49 -2.62
CA ARG A 151 11.16 -8.74 -2.96
C ARG A 151 10.22 -9.93 -2.89
N TYR A 152 9.76 -10.38 -4.05
CA TYR A 152 9.13 -11.69 -4.25
C TYR A 152 9.27 -12.11 -5.72
N PRO A 153 9.11 -13.40 -6.02
CA PRO A 153 7.80 -13.86 -6.47
C PRO A 153 7.17 -14.77 -5.42
N ALA A 154 5.85 -14.93 -5.49
CA ALA A 154 5.16 -15.99 -4.78
C ALA A 154 5.66 -17.29 -5.34
N VAL A 155 6.67 -17.86 -4.69
CA VAL A 155 6.90 -19.28 -4.74
C VAL A 155 5.59 -19.90 -4.27
N HIS A 156 4.75 -20.32 -5.23
CA HIS A 156 3.69 -21.27 -4.97
C HIS A 156 4.36 -22.44 -4.27
N GLN A 157 4.17 -22.57 -2.96
CA GLN A 157 4.27 -23.88 -2.35
C GLN A 157 3.04 -24.63 -2.82
N PRO A 158 3.19 -25.70 -3.61
CA PRO A 158 2.07 -26.58 -3.88
C PRO A 158 1.62 -27.15 -2.53
N HIS A 159 0.33 -27.00 -2.23
CA HIS A 159 -0.34 -27.78 -1.20
C HIS A 159 -0.52 -29.22 -1.69
#